data_AF-A0A959XMF7-F1
#
_entry.id   AF-A0A959XMF7-F1
#
_cell.length_a   1.000
_cell.length_b   1.000
_cell.length_c   1.000
_cell.angle_alpha   90.00
_cell.angle_beta   90.00
_cell.angle_gamma   90.00
#
_symmetry.space_group_name_H-M   'P 1'
#
loop_
_entity.id
_entity.type
_entity.pdbx_description
1 polymer ?
#
loop_
_entity_poly.entity_id
_entity_poly.type
_entity_poly.pdbx_seq_one_letter_code
_entity_poly.pdbx_strand_id
1 'polypeptide(L)'
;RTHVRARPKLALAVKAALAAMLAWLLVRPLGSFATEYSYYAPLGALTVVSTSIAVSVRSSFEVVIGILLGAGIALAVQVVPLPEPLPLGLAVVVGSLVGASGVAGAMSGWVPLAAMFVMIAGRGDPVGYTAAYGGLTALGALVGVAVDLVLPQLPLTPAAIAQDRLRAELADQLDALAQALEQELLGEKDWHELRRTLERTARDAEVLVDQARDARRANWKAARWSELVDRHDRQERALQSLAGCVDEVIALVADQRAEIRRDDPVAADLRAATAAALQSVAGLLRGSHETDGARRAVTDLHDRVVDAQRSGGDHHFAAAAIALNLEQAVEAWS
;
A
#
# COMPACT_ATOMS: atom_id res chain seq x y z
N ARG A 1 -22.82 -17.53 4.72
CA ARG A 1 -22.81 -18.02 3.32
C ARG A 1 -21.39 -18.38 2.94
N THR A 2 -21.24 -19.53 2.31
CA THR A 2 -20.02 -20.35 2.16
C THR A 2 -18.95 -19.75 1.24
N HIS A 3 -17.70 -19.79 1.74
CA HIS A 3 -16.43 -19.95 1.02
C HIS A 3 -16.34 -19.53 -0.46
N VAL A 4 -16.11 -18.24 -0.69
CA VAL A 4 -15.28 -17.80 -1.82
C VAL A 4 -14.04 -17.14 -1.23
N ARG A 5 -13.15 -17.95 -0.65
CA ARG A 5 -11.73 -17.56 -0.54
C ARG A 5 -11.16 -17.64 -1.95
N ALA A 6 -11.45 -16.62 -2.77
CA ALA A 6 -10.82 -16.46 -4.06
C ALA A 6 -9.31 -16.43 -3.82
N ARG A 7 -8.61 -17.48 -4.23
CA ARG A 7 -7.15 -17.55 -4.12
C ARG A 7 -6.60 -16.49 -5.08
N PRO A 8 -6.01 -15.39 -4.60
CA PRO A 8 -5.57 -14.27 -5.47
C PRO A 8 -4.57 -14.73 -6.54
N LYS A 9 -3.77 -15.76 -6.20
CA LYS A 9 -2.84 -16.43 -7.13
C LYS A 9 -3.53 -17.11 -8.32
N LEU A 10 -4.74 -17.64 -8.13
CA LEU A 10 -5.51 -18.30 -9.21
C LEU A 10 -6.09 -17.27 -10.18
N ALA A 11 -6.63 -16.16 -9.67
CA ALA A 11 -7.13 -15.07 -10.51
C ALA A 11 -6.01 -14.44 -11.34
N LEU A 12 -4.84 -14.22 -10.72
CA LEU A 12 -3.63 -13.75 -11.41
C LEU A 12 -3.18 -14.74 -12.49
N ALA A 13 -3.14 -16.05 -12.19
CA ALA A 13 -2.75 -17.08 -13.14
C ALA A 13 -3.71 -17.16 -14.34
N VAL A 14 -5.03 -17.07 -14.11
CA VAL A 14 -6.03 -17.04 -15.18
C VAL A 14 -5.88 -15.78 -16.04
N LYS A 15 -5.65 -14.62 -15.43
CA LYS A 15 -5.42 -13.37 -16.17
C LYS A 15 -4.14 -13.42 -17.01
N ALA A 16 -3.06 -13.95 -16.45
CA ALA A 16 -1.80 -14.15 -17.17
C ALA A 16 -1.97 -15.11 -18.36
N ALA A 17 -2.70 -16.22 -18.16
CA ALA A 17 -3.03 -17.15 -19.23
C ALA A 17 -3.86 -16.50 -20.34
N LEU A 18 -4.89 -15.72 -19.98
CA LEU A 18 -5.71 -14.98 -20.95
C LEU A 18 -4.89 -13.95 -21.73
N ALA A 19 -4.03 -13.18 -21.06
CA ALA A 19 -3.16 -12.21 -21.73
C ALA A 19 -2.18 -12.88 -22.70
N ALA A 20 -1.55 -13.98 -22.28
CA ALA A 20 -0.66 -14.76 -23.14
C ALA A 20 -1.39 -15.35 -24.35
N MET A 21 -2.60 -15.88 -24.16
CA MET A 21 -3.43 -16.42 -25.25
C MET A 21 -3.87 -15.33 -26.24
N LEU A 22 -4.32 -14.18 -25.74
CA LEU A 22 -4.72 -13.05 -26.58
C LEU A 22 -3.54 -12.48 -27.37
N ALA A 23 -2.38 -12.35 -26.73
CA ALA A 23 -1.15 -11.92 -27.40
C ALA A 23 -0.77 -12.88 -28.53
N TRP A 24 -0.84 -14.19 -28.29
CA TRP A 24 -0.61 -15.20 -29.34
C TRP A 24 -1.61 -15.09 -30.50
N LEU A 25 -2.89 -14.90 -30.22
CA LEU A 25 -3.95 -14.78 -31.23
C LEU A 25 -3.76 -13.55 -32.12
N LEU A 26 -3.34 -12.43 -31.52
CA LEU A 26 -3.10 -11.16 -32.22
C LEU A 26 -1.86 -11.17 -33.12
N VAL A 27 -0.94 -12.12 -32.93
CA VAL A 27 0.24 -12.27 -33.79
C VAL A 27 -0.07 -13.02 -35.10
N ARG A 28 -1.05 -13.94 -35.08
CA ARG A 28 -1.42 -14.76 -36.25
C ARG A 28 -1.72 -13.97 -37.55
N PRO A 29 -2.40 -12.80 -37.54
CA PRO A 29 -2.66 -12.05 -38.76
C PRO A 29 -1.44 -11.29 -39.31
N LEU A 30 -0.30 -11.21 -38.60
CA LEU A 30 0.88 -10.42 -39.00
C LEU A 30 1.78 -11.09 -40.06
N GLY A 31 1.38 -12.26 -40.60
CA GLY A 31 2.08 -12.92 -41.71
C GLY A 31 3.16 -13.93 -41.29
N SER A 32 3.86 -14.50 -42.28
CA SER A 32 4.77 -15.65 -42.09
C SER A 32 5.94 -15.37 -41.14
N PHE A 33 6.53 -14.17 -41.19
CA PHE A 33 7.64 -13.76 -40.34
C PHE A 33 7.28 -13.71 -38.84
N ALA A 34 6.06 -13.26 -38.53
CA ALA A 34 5.58 -13.21 -37.15
C ALA A 34 5.22 -14.62 -36.61
N THR A 35 5.00 -15.58 -37.50
CA THR A 35 4.61 -16.96 -37.15
C THR A 35 5.79 -17.76 -36.60
N GLU A 36 7.00 -17.51 -37.13
CA GLU A 36 8.25 -18.17 -36.70
C GLU A 36 8.68 -17.73 -35.29
N TYR A 37 8.35 -16.49 -34.90
CA TYR A 37 8.73 -15.88 -33.64
C TYR A 37 7.56 -15.59 -32.68
N SER A 38 6.39 -16.20 -32.93
CA SER A 38 5.13 -15.92 -32.20
C SER A 38 5.21 -16.09 -30.68
N TYR A 39 6.19 -16.85 -30.18
CA TYR A 39 6.39 -17.10 -28.75
C TYR A 39 6.88 -15.89 -27.94
N TYR A 40 7.41 -14.84 -28.58
CA TYR A 40 7.81 -13.62 -27.89
C TYR A 40 6.63 -12.75 -27.43
N ALA A 41 5.49 -12.81 -28.12
CA ALA A 41 4.31 -12.03 -27.72
C ALA A 41 3.68 -12.53 -26.40
N PRO A 42 3.45 -13.85 -26.18
CA PRO A 42 3.07 -14.35 -24.86
C PRO A 42 4.09 -14.04 -23.77
N LEU A 43 5.39 -14.07 -24.08
CA LEU A 43 6.43 -13.72 -23.13
C LEU A 43 6.31 -12.26 -22.69
N GLY A 44 6.14 -11.32 -23.62
CA GLY A 44 5.90 -9.91 -23.31
C GLY A 44 4.60 -9.66 -22.54
N ALA A 45 3.52 -10.39 -22.88
CA ALA A 45 2.27 -10.29 -22.15
C ALA A 45 2.40 -10.82 -20.72
N LEU A 46 3.10 -11.95 -20.56
CA LEU A 46 3.33 -12.58 -19.26
C LEU A 46 4.20 -11.69 -18.38
N THR A 47 5.29 -11.09 -18.88
CA THR A 47 6.17 -10.23 -18.07
C THR A 47 5.43 -9.02 -17.51
N VAL A 48 4.50 -8.44 -18.29
CA VAL A 48 3.66 -7.33 -17.83
C VAL A 48 2.63 -7.80 -16.79
N VAL A 49 2.00 -8.96 -16.98
CA VAL A 49 0.94 -9.43 -16.07
C VAL A 49 1.50 -10.10 -14.81
N SER A 50 2.64 -10.78 -14.89
CA SER A 50 3.28 -11.50 -13.77
C SER A 50 4.00 -10.57 -12.80
N THR A 51 4.40 -9.38 -13.25
CA THR A 51 4.97 -8.34 -12.39
C THR A 51 3.90 -7.51 -11.67
N SER A 52 2.64 -7.96 -11.67
CA SER A 52 1.49 -7.30 -11.04
C SER A 52 1.52 -7.32 -9.50
N ILE A 53 2.64 -6.93 -8.91
CA ILE A 53 2.70 -6.36 -7.57
C ILE A 53 2.91 -4.86 -7.80
N ALA A 54 1.80 -4.13 -7.90
CA ALA A 54 1.77 -2.65 -7.92
C ALA A 54 2.62 -1.94 -9.00
N VAL A 55 2.56 -2.40 -10.25
CA VAL A 55 3.20 -1.72 -11.38
C VAL A 55 2.20 -0.76 -12.04
N SER A 56 2.53 0.54 -12.06
CA SER A 56 1.72 1.58 -12.72
C SER A 56 1.66 1.36 -14.25
N VAL A 57 0.65 1.89 -14.97
CA VAL A 57 0.60 1.80 -16.46
C VAL A 57 1.91 2.33 -17.06
N ARG A 58 2.44 3.40 -16.46
CA ARG A 58 3.73 3.98 -16.80
C ARG A 58 4.85 2.95 -16.69
N SER A 59 4.89 2.13 -15.64
CA SER A 59 5.94 1.12 -15.49
C SER A 59 5.80 -0.02 -16.50
N SER A 60 4.59 -0.37 -16.94
CA SER A 60 4.42 -1.27 -18.09
C SER A 60 4.94 -0.68 -19.41
N PHE A 61 4.75 0.63 -19.64
CA PHE A 61 5.37 1.33 -20.77
C PHE A 61 6.89 1.42 -20.63
N GLU A 62 7.40 1.59 -19.41
CA GLU A 62 8.84 1.60 -19.11
C GLU A 62 9.50 0.25 -19.45
N VAL A 63 8.82 -0.88 -19.26
CA VAL A 63 9.29 -2.20 -19.75
C VAL A 63 9.42 -2.21 -21.27
N VAL A 64 8.39 -1.74 -21.98
CA VAL A 64 8.41 -1.68 -23.45
C VAL A 64 9.54 -0.78 -23.95
N ILE A 65 9.67 0.42 -23.36
CA ILE A 65 10.76 1.35 -23.66
C ILE A 65 12.11 0.69 -23.37
N GLY A 66 12.24 -0.02 -22.25
CA GLY A 66 13.46 -0.70 -21.88
C GLY A 66 13.88 -1.76 -22.91
N ILE A 67 12.92 -2.57 -23.36
CA ILE A 67 13.14 -3.59 -24.40
C ILE A 67 13.56 -2.96 -25.73
N LEU A 68 12.88 -1.89 -26.16
CA LEU A 68 13.19 -1.19 -27.40
C LEU A 68 14.55 -0.49 -27.36
N LEU A 69 14.90 0.13 -26.23
CA LEU A 69 16.21 0.74 -26.03
C LEU A 69 17.32 -0.31 -26.04
N GLY A 70 17.14 -1.43 -25.33
CA GLY A 70 18.12 -2.52 -25.33
C GLY A 70 18.32 -3.12 -26.73
N ALA A 71 17.23 -3.32 -27.46
CA ALA A 71 17.26 -3.74 -28.86
C ALA A 71 18.03 -2.75 -29.76
N GLY A 72 17.76 -1.45 -29.63
CA GLY A 72 18.48 -0.40 -30.37
C GLY A 72 19.98 -0.35 -30.04
N ILE A 73 20.34 -0.51 -28.76
CA ILE A 73 21.74 -0.55 -28.32
C ILE A 73 22.46 -1.75 -28.92
N ALA A 74 21.83 -2.93 -28.92
CA ALA A 74 22.42 -4.13 -29.52
C ALA A 74 22.64 -3.96 -31.03
N LEU A 75 21.71 -3.33 -31.76
CA LEU A 75 21.91 -3.02 -33.18
C LEU A 75 23.07 -2.02 -33.39
N ALA A 76 23.15 -0.98 -32.58
CA ALA A 76 24.22 0.02 -32.68
C ALA A 76 25.61 -0.59 -32.41
N VAL A 77 25.72 -1.45 -31.40
CA VAL A 77 26.98 -2.12 -31.05
C VAL A 77 27.42 -3.10 -32.14
N GLN A 78 26.49 -3.80 -32.81
CA GLN A 78 26.82 -4.74 -33.88
C GLN A 78 27.42 -4.08 -35.13
N VAL A 79 27.24 -2.77 -35.34
CA VAL A 79 27.89 -2.04 -36.43
C VAL A 79 29.40 -1.88 -36.18
N VAL A 80 29.84 -1.97 -34.93
CA VAL A 80 31.25 -1.82 -34.56
C VAL A 80 31.95 -3.18 -34.68
N PRO A 81 32.94 -3.33 -35.57
CA PRO A 81 33.67 -4.60 -35.72
C PRO A 81 34.62 -4.78 -34.54
N LEU A 82 34.14 -5.47 -33.50
CA LEU A 82 34.90 -5.84 -32.31
C LEU A 82 35.02 -7.36 -32.21
N PRO A 83 36.14 -7.90 -31.72
CA PRO A 83 36.28 -9.33 -31.49
C PRO A 83 35.41 -9.78 -30.31
N GLU A 84 34.77 -10.94 -30.44
CA GLU A 84 34.01 -11.53 -29.34
C GLU A 84 34.92 -11.82 -28.12
N PRO A 85 34.45 -11.60 -26.87
CA PRO A 85 33.10 -11.21 -26.44
C PRO A 85 32.90 -9.70 -26.20
N LEU A 86 33.78 -8.84 -26.72
CA LEU A 86 33.74 -7.40 -26.46
C LEU A 86 32.42 -6.70 -26.87
N PRO A 87 31.78 -7.01 -28.02
CA PRO A 87 30.48 -6.43 -28.37
C PRO A 87 29.41 -6.69 -27.30
N LEU A 88 29.36 -7.91 -26.76
CA LEU A 88 28.37 -8.27 -25.74
C LEU A 88 28.58 -7.46 -24.46
N GLY A 89 29.83 -7.37 -23.98
CA GLY A 89 30.17 -6.59 -22.79
C GLY A 89 29.84 -5.11 -22.98
N LEU A 90 30.14 -4.55 -24.16
CA LEU A 90 29.83 -3.17 -24.51
C LEU A 90 28.31 -2.91 -24.49
N ALA A 91 27.51 -3.80 -25.07
CA ALA A 91 26.05 -3.67 -25.09
C ALA A 91 25.45 -3.69 -23.67
N VAL A 92 25.97 -4.55 -22.78
CA VAL A 92 25.51 -4.62 -21.38
C VAL A 92 25.92 -3.37 -20.60
N VAL A 93 27.15 -2.88 -20.76
CA VAL A 93 27.63 -1.66 -20.10
C VAL A 93 26.81 -0.45 -20.56
N VAL A 94 26.68 -0.26 -21.88
CA VAL A 94 25.89 0.85 -22.45
C VAL A 94 24.42 0.73 -22.05
N GLY A 95 23.85 -0.47 -22.10
CA GLY A 95 22.48 -0.72 -21.64
C GLY A 95 22.25 -0.38 -20.17
N SER A 96 23.22 -0.70 -19.31
CA SER A 96 23.16 -0.39 -17.88
C SER A 96 23.27 1.11 -17.62
N LEU A 97 24.13 1.82 -18.35
CA LEU A 97 24.28 3.27 -18.26
C LEU A 97 23.02 4.00 -18.75
N VAL A 98 22.42 3.53 -19.85
CA VAL A 98 21.15 4.07 -20.38
C VAL A 98 19.98 3.74 -19.44
N GLY A 99 19.99 2.57 -18.78
CA GLY A 99 19.04 2.28 -17.73
C GLY A 99 19.18 3.23 -16.53
N ALA A 100 20.42 3.50 -16.11
CA ALA A 100 20.73 4.35 -14.96
C ALA A 100 20.40 5.85 -15.17
N SER A 101 20.29 6.32 -16.41
CA SER A 101 19.90 7.70 -16.72
C SER A 101 18.41 7.99 -16.50
N GLY A 102 17.62 6.98 -16.15
CA GLY A 102 16.21 7.13 -15.76
C GLY A 102 15.22 7.11 -16.94
N VAL A 103 15.69 6.93 -18.18
CA VAL A 103 14.83 6.93 -19.39
C VAL A 103 13.79 5.78 -19.37
N ALA A 104 14.14 4.63 -18.77
CA ALA A 104 13.25 3.49 -18.57
C ALA A 104 12.68 3.41 -17.13
N GLY A 105 12.74 4.50 -16.37
CA GLY A 105 12.12 4.64 -15.04
C GLY A 105 12.41 3.48 -14.07
N ALA A 106 11.36 2.94 -13.45
CA ALA A 106 11.45 1.88 -12.44
C ALA A 106 11.90 0.52 -13.02
N MET A 107 11.88 0.37 -14.35
CA MET A 107 12.22 -0.85 -15.07
C MET A 107 13.51 -0.72 -15.88
N SER A 108 14.44 0.13 -15.42
CA SER A 108 15.77 0.34 -16.02
C SER A 108 16.58 -0.94 -16.22
N GLY A 109 16.39 -1.97 -15.39
CA GLY A 109 17.05 -3.27 -15.51
C GLY A 109 16.71 -4.05 -16.78
N TRP A 110 15.60 -3.73 -17.47
CA TRP A 110 15.23 -4.39 -18.72
C TRP A 110 16.07 -3.98 -19.92
N VAL A 111 16.68 -2.78 -19.89
CA VAL A 111 17.53 -2.27 -20.97
C VAL A 111 18.75 -3.16 -21.21
N PRO A 112 19.63 -3.42 -20.21
CA PRO A 112 20.79 -4.29 -20.41
C PRO A 112 20.39 -5.75 -20.69
N LEU A 113 19.29 -6.22 -20.08
CA LEU A 113 18.78 -7.57 -20.31
C LEU A 113 18.37 -7.77 -21.78
N ALA A 114 17.59 -6.83 -22.33
CA ALA A 114 17.15 -6.88 -23.72
C ALA A 114 18.32 -6.74 -24.69
N ALA A 115 19.29 -5.86 -24.41
CA ALA A 115 20.50 -5.74 -25.21
C ALA A 115 21.29 -7.05 -25.26
N MET A 116 21.46 -7.70 -24.11
CA MET A 116 22.12 -9.00 -24.01
C MET A 116 21.40 -10.09 -24.81
N PHE A 117 20.07 -10.20 -24.69
CA PHE A 117 19.29 -11.20 -25.42
C PHE A 117 19.41 -11.04 -26.94
N VAL A 118 19.36 -9.80 -27.42
CA VAL A 118 19.50 -9.50 -28.85
C VAL A 118 20.91 -9.83 -29.35
N MET A 119 21.95 -9.47 -28.60
CA MET A 119 23.34 -9.78 -28.96
C MET A 119 23.63 -11.29 -29.01
N ILE A 120 23.06 -12.06 -28.08
CA ILE A 120 23.33 -13.51 -27.99
C ILE A 120 22.55 -14.30 -29.04
N ALA A 121 21.28 -13.98 -29.22
CA ALA A 121 20.37 -14.78 -30.06
C ALA A 121 20.23 -14.23 -31.49
N GLY A 122 20.60 -12.97 -31.74
CA GLY A 122 20.57 -12.34 -33.06
C GLY A 122 21.77 -12.66 -33.97
N ARG A 123 22.70 -13.54 -33.58
CA ARG A 123 23.96 -13.78 -34.32
C ARG A 123 23.82 -14.21 -35.78
N GLY A 124 22.69 -14.77 -36.18
CA GLY A 124 22.43 -15.24 -37.55
C GLY A 124 21.63 -14.26 -38.43
N ASP A 125 20.64 -13.60 -37.84
CA ASP A 125 19.83 -12.56 -38.48
C ASP A 125 19.59 -11.43 -37.47
N PRO A 126 20.54 -10.49 -37.32
CA PRO A 126 20.48 -9.47 -36.30
C PRO A 126 19.26 -8.58 -36.45
N VAL A 127 18.90 -8.22 -37.69
CA VAL A 127 17.82 -7.28 -37.96
C VAL A 127 16.46 -7.96 -37.81
N GLY A 128 16.28 -9.16 -38.37
CA GLY A 128 15.04 -9.91 -38.23
C GLY A 128 14.81 -10.37 -36.80
N TYR A 129 15.83 -10.90 -36.13
CA TYR A 129 15.70 -11.29 -34.73
C TYR A 129 15.39 -10.10 -33.83
N THR A 130 16.04 -8.94 -34.03
CA THR A 130 15.76 -7.75 -33.22
C THR A 130 14.35 -7.20 -33.49
N ALA A 131 13.91 -7.17 -34.74
CA ALA A 131 12.57 -6.74 -35.11
C ALA A 131 11.50 -7.67 -34.52
N ALA A 132 11.73 -8.99 -34.56
CA ALA A 132 10.84 -9.98 -33.98
C ALA A 132 10.84 -9.91 -32.44
N TYR A 133 12.01 -9.97 -31.80
CA TYR A 133 12.14 -9.91 -30.34
C TYR A 133 11.61 -8.59 -29.78
N GLY A 134 12.09 -7.45 -30.29
CA GLY A 134 11.66 -6.13 -29.83
C GLY A 134 10.20 -5.85 -30.15
N GLY A 135 9.79 -6.07 -31.40
CA GLY A 135 8.44 -5.76 -31.87
C GLY A 135 7.36 -6.67 -31.28
N LEU A 136 7.56 -8.00 -31.28
CA LEU A 136 6.55 -8.94 -30.77
C LEU A 136 6.49 -8.91 -29.24
N THR A 137 7.63 -8.75 -28.54
CA THR A 137 7.61 -8.61 -27.07
C THR A 137 6.95 -7.30 -26.66
N ALA A 138 7.21 -6.20 -27.37
CA ALA A 138 6.51 -4.93 -27.14
C ALA A 138 5.01 -5.04 -27.41
N LEU A 139 4.61 -5.66 -28.52
CA LEU A 139 3.20 -5.91 -28.84
C LEU A 139 2.53 -6.77 -27.76
N GLY A 140 3.17 -7.87 -27.36
CA GLY A 140 2.72 -8.73 -26.28
C GLY A 140 2.56 -7.98 -24.97
N ALA A 141 3.54 -7.15 -24.61
CA ALA A 141 3.48 -6.29 -23.45
C ALA A 141 2.31 -5.30 -23.51
N LEU A 142 2.05 -4.68 -24.67
CA LEU A 142 0.89 -3.79 -24.89
C LEU A 142 -0.44 -4.55 -24.73
N VAL A 143 -0.53 -5.78 -25.22
CA VAL A 143 -1.70 -6.64 -25.00
C VAL A 143 -1.86 -7.00 -23.53
N GLY A 144 -0.75 -7.30 -22.84
CA GLY A 144 -0.72 -7.48 -21.38
C GLY A 144 -1.26 -6.25 -20.64
N VAL A 145 -0.87 -5.03 -21.07
CA VAL A 145 -1.40 -3.77 -20.53
C VAL A 145 -2.88 -3.60 -20.82
N ALA A 146 -3.32 -3.88 -22.04
CA ALA A 146 -4.73 -3.75 -22.43
C ALA A 146 -5.62 -4.73 -21.64
N VAL A 147 -5.17 -5.97 -21.49
CA VAL A 147 -5.83 -6.98 -20.65
C VAL A 147 -5.79 -6.58 -19.18
N ASP A 148 -4.68 -5.99 -18.71
CA ASP A 148 -4.58 -5.46 -17.36
C ASP A 148 -5.61 -4.36 -17.09
N LEU A 149 -5.81 -3.48 -18.08
CA LEU A 149 -6.73 -2.35 -18.06
C LEU A 149 -8.21 -2.77 -18.16
N VAL A 150 -8.52 -3.75 -19.00
CA VAL A 150 -9.90 -4.22 -19.26
C VAL A 150 -10.40 -5.17 -18.17
N LEU A 151 -9.51 -6.00 -17.61
CA LEU A 151 -9.82 -6.93 -16.53
C LEU A 151 -9.13 -6.44 -15.25
N PRO A 152 -9.59 -5.35 -14.61
CA PRO A 152 -8.99 -4.87 -13.37
C PRO A 152 -8.95 -6.01 -12.36
N GLN A 153 -7.84 -6.12 -11.63
CA GLN A 153 -7.73 -7.15 -10.60
C GLN A 153 -8.88 -6.97 -9.62
N LEU A 154 -9.63 -8.06 -9.38
CA LEU A 154 -10.72 -8.07 -8.40
C LEU A 154 -10.23 -7.41 -7.10
N PRO A 155 -11.07 -6.62 -6.43
CA PRO A 155 -10.72 -5.72 -5.33
C PRO A 155 -10.46 -6.47 -4.01
N LEU A 156 -9.65 -7.53 -4.06
CA LEU A 156 -8.94 -8.08 -2.91
C LEU A 156 -7.54 -7.47 -2.92
N THR A 157 -7.53 -6.14 -2.95
CA THR A 157 -6.35 -5.32 -3.10
C THR A 157 -5.43 -5.57 -1.91
N PRO A 158 -4.11 -5.69 -2.08
CA PRO A 158 -3.15 -5.61 -0.98
C PRO A 158 -3.44 -4.45 -0.01
N ALA A 159 -4.01 -3.35 -0.52
CA ALA A 159 -4.51 -2.22 0.26
C ALA A 159 -5.67 -2.56 1.21
N ALA A 160 -6.65 -3.37 0.80
CA ALA A 160 -7.76 -3.77 1.68
C ALA A 160 -7.26 -4.70 2.80
N ILE A 161 -6.32 -5.61 2.49
CA ILE A 161 -5.67 -6.46 3.48
C ILE A 161 -4.80 -5.62 4.44
N ALA A 162 -4.09 -4.62 3.90
CA ALA A 162 -3.31 -3.69 4.71
C ALA A 162 -4.21 -2.82 5.61
N GLN A 163 -5.36 -2.39 5.11
CA GLN A 163 -6.34 -1.61 5.87
C GLN A 163 -7.00 -2.45 6.96
N ASP A 164 -7.35 -3.71 6.68
CA ASP A 164 -7.88 -4.63 7.71
C ASP A 164 -6.84 -4.92 8.79
N ARG A 165 -5.56 -5.06 8.42
CA ARG A 165 -4.46 -5.19 9.39
C ARG A 165 -4.27 -3.93 10.22
N LEU A 166 -4.25 -2.76 9.58
CA LEU A 166 -4.17 -1.47 10.26
C LEU A 166 -5.33 -1.29 11.25
N ARG A 167 -6.54 -1.67 10.85
CA ARG A 167 -7.74 -1.61 11.69
C ARG A 167 -7.65 -2.54 12.90
N ALA A 168 -7.17 -3.77 12.71
CA ALA A 168 -6.97 -4.73 13.79
C ALA A 168 -5.88 -4.25 14.77
N GLU A 169 -4.75 -3.80 14.24
CA GLU A 169 -3.63 -3.32 15.05
C GLU A 169 -4.03 -2.06 15.84
N LEU A 170 -4.67 -1.07 15.21
CA LEU A 170 -5.18 0.11 15.92
C LEU A 170 -6.20 -0.27 17.00
N ALA A 171 -7.06 -1.25 16.77
CA ALA A 171 -7.98 -1.72 17.81
C ALA A 171 -7.23 -2.35 18.99
N ASP A 172 -6.19 -3.14 18.74
CA ASP A 172 -5.34 -3.71 19.78
C ASP A 172 -4.59 -2.63 20.57
N GLN A 173 -4.13 -1.58 19.89
CA GLN A 173 -3.50 -0.43 20.52
C GLN A 173 -4.48 0.34 21.40
N LEU A 174 -5.68 0.68 20.91
CA LEU A 174 -6.72 1.39 21.69
C LEU A 174 -7.12 0.60 22.94
N ASP A 175 -7.21 -0.73 22.86
CA ASP A 175 -7.45 -1.58 24.04
C ASP A 175 -6.29 -1.55 25.03
N ALA A 176 -5.06 -1.57 24.55
CA ALA A 176 -3.88 -1.47 25.41
C ALA A 176 -3.84 -0.12 26.14
N LEU A 177 -4.23 0.97 25.47
CA LEU A 177 -4.38 2.29 26.07
C LEU A 177 -5.48 2.30 27.14
N ALA A 178 -6.64 1.72 26.84
CA ALA A 178 -7.74 1.65 27.80
C ALA A 178 -7.37 0.84 29.05
N GLN A 179 -6.74 -0.33 28.87
CA GLN A 179 -6.27 -1.16 29.99
C GLN A 179 -5.24 -0.44 30.84
N ALA A 180 -4.33 0.30 30.20
CA ALA A 180 -3.36 1.13 30.90
C ALA A 180 -4.00 2.26 31.72
N LEU A 181 -5.08 2.85 31.22
CA LEU A 181 -5.85 3.87 31.93
C LEU A 181 -6.66 3.28 33.10
N GLU A 182 -7.09 2.03 33.03
CA GLU A 182 -7.78 1.34 34.13
C GLU A 182 -6.85 0.90 35.26
N GLN A 183 -5.55 0.74 34.98
CA GLN A 183 -4.57 0.33 35.99
C GLN A 183 -4.32 1.44 37.02
N GLU A 184 -4.38 1.06 38.29
CA GLU A 184 -4.08 1.95 39.41
C GLU A 184 -2.54 2.14 39.48
N LEU A 185 -2.05 3.27 38.98
CA LEU A 185 -0.62 3.57 38.85
C LEU A 185 -0.04 4.08 40.18
N LEU A 186 0.24 3.15 41.09
CA LEU A 186 0.64 3.43 42.46
C LEU A 186 2.12 3.86 42.64
N GLY A 187 2.98 3.79 41.59
CA GLY A 187 4.41 4.12 41.71
C GLY A 187 5.09 4.72 40.47
N GLU A 188 6.17 5.50 40.67
CA GLU A 188 6.91 6.22 39.61
C GLU A 188 7.51 5.30 38.52
N LYS A 189 7.86 4.06 38.89
CA LYS A 189 8.32 3.05 37.92
C LYS A 189 7.20 2.63 36.97
N ASP A 190 5.99 2.45 37.49
CA ASP A 190 4.82 2.06 36.71
C ASP A 190 4.46 3.17 35.71
N TRP A 191 4.57 4.44 36.12
CA TRP A 191 4.42 5.59 35.23
C TRP A 191 5.46 5.63 34.10
N HIS A 192 6.73 5.35 34.40
CA HIS A 192 7.79 5.31 33.37
C HIS A 192 7.65 4.11 32.44
N GLU A 193 7.15 2.99 32.92
CA GLU A 193 6.87 1.80 32.10
C GLU A 193 5.66 2.01 31.20
N LEU A 194 4.59 2.60 31.74
CA LEU A 194 3.42 3.01 30.98
C LEU A 194 3.82 3.97 29.85
N ARG A 195 4.51 5.07 30.16
CA ARG A 195 4.92 6.05 29.16
C ARG A 195 5.78 5.42 28.04
N ARG A 196 6.71 4.52 28.39
CA ARG A 196 7.53 3.82 27.38
C ARG A 196 6.72 2.89 26.50
N THR A 197 5.68 2.26 27.04
CA THR A 197 4.75 1.42 26.27
C THR A 197 3.96 2.30 25.30
N LEU A 198 3.40 3.42 25.78
CA LEU A 198 2.67 4.39 24.94
C LEU A 198 3.53 4.94 23.79
N GLU A 199 4.77 5.35 24.06
CA GLU A 199 5.72 5.86 23.04
C GLU A 199 6.14 4.79 22.00
N ARG A 200 6.05 3.49 22.34
CA ARG A 200 6.28 2.42 21.34
C ARG A 200 5.04 2.26 20.47
N THR A 201 3.87 2.18 21.09
CA THR A 201 2.58 2.09 20.40
C THR A 201 2.40 3.22 19.39
N ALA A 202 2.74 4.46 19.75
CA ALA A 202 2.68 5.62 18.85
C ALA A 202 3.56 5.45 17.61
N ARG A 203 4.82 5.02 17.80
CA ARG A 203 5.74 4.79 16.68
C ARG A 203 5.28 3.67 15.76
N ASP A 204 4.74 2.60 16.33
CA ASP A 204 4.20 1.50 15.54
C ASP A 204 2.97 1.96 14.72
N ALA A 205 2.11 2.81 15.30
CA ALA A 205 0.98 3.43 14.59
C ALA A 205 1.44 4.29 13.40
N GLU A 206 2.45 5.16 13.59
CA GLU A 206 3.03 6.00 12.53
C GLU A 206 3.56 5.16 11.35
N VAL A 207 4.31 4.10 11.66
CA VAL A 207 4.86 3.19 10.64
C VAL A 207 3.74 2.52 9.84
N LEU A 208 2.66 2.10 10.49
CA LEU A 208 1.52 1.48 9.82
C LEU A 208 0.77 2.48 8.93
N VAL A 209 0.62 3.73 9.38
CA VAL A 209 0.04 4.82 8.57
C VAL A 209 0.88 5.10 7.33
N ASP A 210 2.21 5.15 7.47
CA ASP A 210 3.11 5.38 6.34
C ASP A 210 3.11 4.21 5.35
N GLN A 211 3.09 2.96 5.85
CA GLN A 211 2.92 1.78 5.00
C GLN A 211 1.59 1.80 4.23
N ALA A 212 0.49 2.22 4.87
CA ALA A 212 -0.80 2.39 4.21
C ALA A 212 -0.76 3.50 3.14
N ARG A 213 -0.09 4.62 3.43
CA ARG A 213 0.11 5.74 2.50
C ARG A 213 0.93 5.34 1.27
N ASP A 214 1.99 4.58 1.46
CA ASP A 214 2.84 4.10 0.37
C ASP A 214 2.13 3.04 -0.48
N ALA A 215 1.37 2.13 0.15
CA ALA A 215 0.51 1.20 -0.56
C ALA A 215 -0.55 1.92 -1.43
N ARG A 216 -1.08 3.05 -0.96
CA ARG A 216 -2.03 3.89 -1.71
C ARG A 216 -1.38 4.62 -2.88
N ARG A 217 -0.20 5.21 -2.69
CA ARG A 217 0.58 5.83 -3.80
C ARG A 217 0.85 4.81 -4.90
N ALA A 218 1.15 3.58 -4.52
CA ALA A 218 1.34 2.48 -5.45
C ALA A 218 0.03 2.06 -6.16
N ASN A 219 -1.14 2.33 -5.57
CA ASN A 219 -2.45 1.92 -6.05
C ASN A 219 -3.32 3.06 -6.64
N TRP A 220 -2.70 4.11 -7.20
CA TRP A 220 -3.40 5.26 -7.81
C TRP A 220 -4.44 4.86 -8.89
N LYS A 221 -4.31 3.66 -9.46
CA LYS A 221 -5.20 3.10 -10.50
C LYS A 221 -6.61 2.79 -9.95
N ALA A 222 -6.73 2.40 -8.68
CA ALA A 222 -8.02 2.07 -8.07
C ALA A 222 -8.82 3.33 -7.69
N ALA A 223 -8.12 4.39 -7.25
CA ALA A 223 -8.72 5.65 -6.83
C ALA A 223 -9.46 6.39 -7.96
N ARG A 224 -9.01 6.20 -9.20
CA ARG A 224 -9.64 6.86 -10.35
C ARG A 224 -11.04 6.27 -10.61
N TRP A 225 -11.22 4.96 -10.45
CA TRP A 225 -12.35 4.18 -11.00
C TRP A 225 -13.35 3.69 -9.93
N SER A 226 -13.17 4.01 -8.65
CA SER A 226 -14.15 3.67 -7.63
C SER A 226 -15.09 4.85 -7.38
N GLU A 227 -16.34 4.78 -7.83
CA GLU A 227 -17.45 5.64 -7.38
C GLU A 227 -17.83 5.42 -5.88
N LEU A 228 -16.88 4.94 -5.06
CA LEU A 228 -16.97 4.69 -3.61
C LEU A 228 -15.97 5.56 -2.80
N VAL A 229 -15.32 6.54 -3.44
CA VAL A 229 -14.26 7.40 -2.90
C VAL A 229 -14.65 8.08 -1.57
N ASP A 230 -15.91 8.49 -1.40
CA ASP A 230 -16.30 9.29 -0.23
C ASP A 230 -16.36 8.52 1.10
N ARG A 231 -16.56 7.19 1.07
CA ARG A 231 -16.59 6.38 2.31
C ARG A 231 -15.20 5.95 2.74
N HIS A 232 -14.34 5.60 1.78
CA HIS A 232 -12.96 5.20 2.09
C HIS A 232 -12.12 6.40 2.55
N ASP A 233 -12.25 7.58 1.94
CA ASP A 233 -11.54 8.79 2.38
C ASP A 233 -11.94 9.26 3.80
N ARG A 234 -13.19 8.97 4.22
CA ARG A 234 -13.65 9.27 5.58
C ARG A 234 -13.06 8.30 6.61
N GLN A 235 -13.09 7.01 6.32
CA GLN A 235 -12.47 5.99 7.18
C GLN A 235 -10.95 6.18 7.28
N GLU A 236 -10.27 6.56 6.19
CA GLU A 236 -8.84 6.85 6.20
C GLU A 236 -8.48 8.04 7.10
N ARG A 237 -9.21 9.16 6.96
CA ARG A 237 -9.02 10.33 7.83
C ARG A 237 -9.26 9.99 9.29
N ALA A 238 -10.28 9.18 9.56
CA ALA A 238 -10.55 8.75 10.90
C ALA A 238 -9.49 7.79 11.48
N LEU A 239 -8.90 6.89 10.68
CA LEU A 239 -7.74 6.10 11.11
C LEU A 239 -6.53 6.98 11.44
N GLN A 240 -6.33 8.08 10.70
CA GLN A 240 -5.28 9.07 10.99
C GLN A 240 -5.56 9.85 12.28
N SER A 241 -6.81 10.32 12.49
CA SER A 241 -7.22 10.96 13.74
C SER A 241 -7.04 10.02 14.94
N LEU A 242 -7.37 8.73 14.78
CA LEU A 242 -7.17 7.72 15.82
C LEU A 242 -5.69 7.47 16.13
N ALA A 243 -4.80 7.50 15.13
CA ALA A 243 -3.36 7.40 15.37
C ALA A 243 -2.82 8.60 16.17
N GLY A 244 -3.38 9.81 15.96
CA GLY A 244 -3.06 11.00 16.75
C GLY A 244 -3.56 10.96 18.20
N CYS A 245 -4.54 10.10 18.49
CA CYS A 245 -5.12 9.94 19.82
C CYS A 245 -4.11 9.40 20.85
N VAL A 246 -3.05 8.72 20.40
CA VAL A 246 -2.00 8.17 21.29
C VAL A 246 -1.22 9.27 22.01
N ASP A 247 -0.83 10.33 21.30
CA ASP A 247 -0.12 11.47 21.89
C ASP A 247 -0.99 12.23 22.88
N GLU A 248 -2.29 12.32 22.60
CA GLU A 248 -3.28 12.92 23.48
C GLU A 248 -3.50 12.09 24.74
N VAL A 249 -3.51 10.75 24.63
CA VAL A 249 -3.55 9.85 25.80
C VAL A 249 -2.28 9.99 26.64
N ILE A 250 -1.10 10.13 26.03
CA ILE A 250 0.15 10.42 26.76
C ILE A 250 0.02 11.76 27.50
N ALA A 251 -0.51 12.80 26.86
CA ALA A 251 -0.71 14.10 27.48
C ALA A 251 -1.70 14.02 28.65
N LEU A 252 -2.82 13.31 28.49
CA LEU A 252 -3.83 13.09 29.53
C LEU A 252 -3.21 12.40 30.76
N VAL A 253 -2.47 11.32 30.53
CA VAL A 253 -1.77 10.55 31.56
C VAL A 253 -0.73 11.44 32.29
N ALA A 254 -0.02 12.30 31.57
CA ALA A 254 0.95 13.22 32.14
C ALA A 254 0.31 14.32 33.01
N ASP A 255 -0.81 14.89 32.55
CA ASP A 255 -1.54 15.95 33.24
C ASP A 255 -2.16 15.43 34.54
N GLN A 256 -2.82 14.28 34.46
CA GLN A 256 -3.48 13.65 35.60
C GLN A 256 -2.52 13.13 36.67
N ARG A 257 -1.23 12.92 36.39
CA ARG A 257 -0.24 12.58 37.43
C ARG A 257 -0.18 13.65 38.52
N ALA A 258 -0.44 14.91 38.18
CA ALA A 258 -0.49 16.01 39.15
C ALA A 258 -1.77 15.96 40.00
N GLU A 259 -2.88 15.51 39.43
CA GLU A 259 -4.22 15.48 40.02
C GLU A 259 -4.50 14.22 40.85
N ILE A 260 -4.01 13.06 40.39
CA ILE A 260 -4.04 11.80 41.15
C ILE A 260 -3.28 11.96 42.47
N ARG A 261 -2.21 12.75 42.49
CA ARG A 261 -1.48 13.08 43.72
C ARG A 261 -2.32 13.92 44.70
N ARG A 262 -3.39 14.55 44.23
CA ARG A 262 -4.34 15.35 45.00
C ARG A 262 -5.66 14.62 45.27
N ASP A 263 -5.78 13.35 44.86
CA ASP A 263 -6.97 12.51 45.04
C ASP A 263 -8.23 13.12 44.40
N ASP A 264 -8.10 13.68 43.20
CA ASP A 264 -9.20 14.34 42.48
C ASP A 264 -10.20 13.32 41.89
N PRO A 265 -11.46 13.28 42.37
CA PRO A 265 -12.47 12.36 41.86
C PRO A 265 -12.88 12.65 40.40
N VAL A 266 -12.78 13.90 39.93
CA VAL A 266 -13.13 14.28 38.54
C VAL A 266 -12.12 13.67 37.57
N ALA A 267 -10.83 13.71 37.93
CA ALA A 267 -9.78 13.11 37.14
C ALA A 267 -9.98 11.59 36.99
N ALA A 268 -10.41 10.91 38.07
CA ALA A 268 -10.69 9.48 38.05
C ALA A 268 -11.88 9.10 37.17
N ASP A 269 -12.95 9.88 37.22
CA ASP A 269 -14.13 9.65 36.39
C ASP A 269 -13.84 9.87 34.89
N LEU A 270 -13.09 10.93 34.54
CA LEU A 270 -12.65 11.19 33.17
C LEU A 270 -11.78 10.07 32.60
N ARG A 271 -10.89 9.51 33.42
CA ARG A 271 -10.01 8.40 33.01
C ARG A 271 -10.83 7.15 32.67
N ALA A 272 -11.79 6.81 33.52
CA ALA A 272 -12.68 5.67 33.30
C ALA A 272 -13.54 5.86 32.04
N ALA A 273 -14.09 7.06 31.83
CA ALA A 273 -14.85 7.40 30.62
C ALA A 273 -13.98 7.30 29.36
N THR A 274 -12.74 7.79 29.43
CA THR A 274 -11.79 7.72 28.32
C THR A 274 -11.47 6.27 27.95
N ALA A 275 -11.19 5.43 28.95
CA ALA A 275 -10.95 3.99 28.74
C ALA A 275 -12.16 3.30 28.08
N ALA A 276 -13.38 3.56 28.56
CA ALA A 276 -14.60 2.98 28.01
C ALA A 276 -14.86 3.40 26.55
N ALA A 277 -14.59 4.67 26.21
CA ALA A 277 -14.73 5.18 24.85
C ALA A 277 -13.70 4.54 23.91
N LEU A 278 -12.43 4.42 24.33
CA LEU A 278 -11.37 3.75 23.57
C LEU A 278 -11.71 2.28 23.29
N GLN A 279 -12.18 1.53 24.30
CA GLN A 279 -12.61 0.12 24.14
C GLN A 279 -13.79 -0.01 23.18
N SER A 280 -14.77 0.90 23.28
CA SER A 280 -15.96 0.83 22.43
C SER A 280 -15.62 1.12 20.96
N VAL A 281 -14.70 2.05 20.70
CA VAL A 281 -14.18 2.32 19.35
C VAL A 281 -13.31 1.16 18.86
N ALA A 282 -12.45 0.58 19.69
CA ALA A 282 -11.70 -0.64 19.35
C ALA A 282 -12.65 -1.79 18.96
N GLY A 283 -13.74 -1.95 19.70
CA GLY A 283 -14.80 -2.91 19.40
C GLY A 283 -15.50 -2.65 18.06
N LEU A 284 -15.79 -1.38 17.75
CA LEU A 284 -16.32 -0.96 16.45
C LEU A 284 -15.32 -1.29 15.33
N LEU A 285 -14.03 -1.06 15.55
CA LEU A 285 -12.98 -1.40 14.60
C LEU A 285 -12.85 -2.92 14.39
N ARG A 286 -13.13 -3.77 15.39
CA ARG A 286 -13.15 -5.23 15.17
C ARG A 286 -14.46 -5.75 14.58
N GLY A 287 -15.49 -4.89 14.49
CA GLY A 287 -16.85 -5.28 14.13
C GLY A 287 -17.55 -6.09 15.23
N SER A 288 -17.06 -6.01 16.47
CA SER A 288 -17.66 -6.67 17.64
C SER A 288 -18.68 -5.79 18.35
N HIS A 289 -18.63 -4.47 18.13
CA HIS A 289 -19.61 -3.51 18.67
C HIS A 289 -20.38 -2.82 17.55
N GLU A 290 -21.65 -2.50 17.84
CA GLU A 290 -22.49 -1.68 16.98
C GLU A 290 -22.08 -0.21 17.07
N THR A 291 -22.22 0.52 15.97
CA THR A 291 -21.89 1.96 15.87
C THR A 291 -22.60 2.78 16.95
N ASP A 292 -23.84 2.42 17.32
CA ASP A 292 -24.60 3.09 18.36
C ASP A 292 -24.04 2.87 19.78
N GLY A 293 -23.37 1.74 20.00
CA GLY A 293 -22.66 1.48 21.26
C GLY A 293 -21.44 2.39 21.40
N ALA A 294 -20.60 2.43 20.36
CA ALA A 294 -19.43 3.31 20.32
C ALA A 294 -19.81 4.78 20.40
N ARG A 295 -20.87 5.21 19.68
CA ARG A 295 -21.38 6.58 19.75
C ARG A 295 -21.74 6.98 21.18
N ARG A 296 -22.48 6.12 21.89
CA ARG A 296 -22.88 6.39 23.28
C ARG A 296 -21.70 6.56 24.21
N ALA A 297 -20.68 5.71 24.12
CA ALA A 297 -19.49 5.81 24.96
C ALA A 297 -18.70 7.10 24.69
N VAL A 298 -18.59 7.50 23.42
CA VAL A 298 -17.92 8.76 23.04
C VAL A 298 -18.73 9.99 23.50
N THR A 299 -20.06 9.96 23.39
CA THR A 299 -20.92 11.04 23.89
C THR A 299 -20.84 11.17 25.42
N ASP A 300 -20.82 10.06 26.15
CA ASP A 300 -20.64 10.06 27.61
C ASP A 300 -19.28 10.64 28.03
N LEU A 301 -18.20 10.31 27.31
CA LEU A 301 -16.90 10.97 27.51
C LEU A 301 -16.99 12.48 27.25
N HIS A 302 -17.61 12.89 26.14
CA HIS A 302 -17.77 14.30 25.80
C HIS A 302 -18.51 15.08 26.89
N ASP A 303 -19.63 14.54 27.39
CA ASP A 303 -20.42 15.18 28.45
C ASP A 303 -19.61 15.36 29.74
N ARG A 304 -18.84 14.35 30.15
CA ARG A 304 -17.97 14.43 31.34
C ARG A 304 -16.82 15.43 31.16
N VAL A 305 -16.25 15.54 29.96
CA VAL A 305 -15.23 16.56 29.65
C VAL A 305 -15.82 17.96 29.76
N VAL A 306 -17.02 18.18 29.23
CA VAL A 306 -17.72 19.48 29.31
C VAL A 306 -18.01 19.86 30.77
N ASP A 307 -18.47 18.90 31.58
CA ASP A 307 -18.76 19.15 33.00
C ASP A 307 -17.48 19.39 33.80
N ALA A 308 -16.40 18.65 33.53
CA ALA A 308 -15.10 18.87 34.14
C ALA A 308 -14.57 20.28 33.83
N GLN A 309 -14.63 20.74 32.58
CA GLN A 309 -14.22 22.10 32.17
C GLN A 309 -15.01 23.21 32.85
N ARG A 310 -16.31 22.99 33.12
CA ARG A 310 -17.15 23.96 33.86
C ARG A 310 -16.78 24.05 35.34
N SER A 311 -16.30 22.96 35.93
CA SER A 311 -15.98 22.85 37.35
C SER A 311 -14.53 23.22 37.71
N GLY A 312 -13.58 23.02 36.79
CA GLY A 312 -12.16 23.29 36.98
C GLY A 312 -11.52 23.75 35.66
N GLY A 313 -11.14 25.03 35.58
CA GLY A 313 -10.69 25.68 34.35
C GLY A 313 -9.49 25.00 33.65
N ASP A 314 -9.30 25.26 32.35
CA ASP A 314 -8.16 24.97 31.43
C ASP A 314 -7.31 23.68 31.54
N HIS A 315 -7.60 22.70 32.40
CA HIS A 315 -6.68 21.56 32.67
C HIS A 315 -7.13 20.23 32.02
N HIS A 316 -8.06 20.25 31.05
CA HIS A 316 -8.61 19.01 30.47
C HIS A 316 -8.59 18.97 28.93
N PHE A 317 -7.65 19.68 28.30
CA PHE A 317 -7.56 19.76 26.84
C PHE A 317 -7.27 18.42 26.15
N ALA A 318 -6.48 17.55 26.79
CA ALA A 318 -6.16 16.24 26.24
C ALA A 318 -7.41 15.34 26.11
N ALA A 319 -8.26 15.30 27.15
CA ALA A 319 -9.50 14.52 27.13
C ALA A 319 -10.49 15.05 26.07
N ALA A 320 -10.56 16.36 25.86
CA ALA A 320 -11.37 16.98 24.82
C ALA A 320 -10.90 16.59 23.41
N ALA A 321 -9.58 16.59 23.17
CA ALA A 321 -9.01 16.19 21.89
C ALA A 321 -9.29 14.71 21.58
N ILE A 322 -9.15 13.84 22.59
CA ILE A 322 -9.49 12.41 22.49
C ILE A 322 -10.96 12.23 22.11
N ALA A 323 -11.88 12.91 22.81
CA ALA A 323 -13.32 12.81 22.52
C ALA A 323 -13.64 13.20 21.07
N LEU A 324 -13.06 14.29 20.57
CA LEU A 324 -13.26 14.76 19.19
C LEU A 324 -12.72 13.77 18.15
N ASN A 325 -11.53 13.20 18.37
CA ASN A 325 -10.95 12.22 17.46
C ASN A 325 -11.76 10.91 17.43
N LEU A 326 -12.27 10.47 18.58
CA LEU A 326 -13.14 9.29 18.66
C LEU A 326 -14.51 9.54 18.00
N GLU A 327 -15.07 10.76 18.11
CA GLU A 327 -16.34 11.12 17.47
C GLU A 327 -16.21 11.08 15.94
N GLN A 328 -15.15 11.69 15.40
CA GLN A 328 -14.83 11.59 13.97
C GLN A 328 -14.69 10.15 13.51
N ALA A 329 -14.11 9.29 14.36
CA ALA A 329 -14.01 7.86 14.07
C ALA A 329 -15.37 7.17 14.08
N VAL A 330 -16.27 7.45 15.01
CA VAL A 330 -17.59 6.82 14.97
C VAL A 330 -18.39 7.27 13.74
N GLU A 331 -18.31 8.55 13.35
CA GLU A 331 -18.99 9.07 12.16
C GLU A 331 -18.49 8.50 10.84
N ALA A 332 -17.19 8.21 10.73
CA ALA A 332 -16.63 7.61 9.53
C ALA A 332 -17.09 6.15 9.32
N TRP A 333 -17.59 5.49 10.37
CA TRP A 333 -18.08 4.11 10.34
C TRP A 333 -19.62 3.98 10.44
N SER A 334 -20.36 5.10 10.49
CA SER A 334 -21.82 5.14 10.30
C SER A 334 -22.21 5.30 8.83
#